data_AF-A0A964BPA0-F1
#
_entry.id   AF-A0A964BPA0-F1
#
_cell.length_a   1.000
_cell.length_b   1.000
_cell.length_c   1.000
_cell.angle_alpha   90.00
_cell.angle_beta   90.00
_cell.angle_gamma   90.00
#
_symmetry.space_group_name_H-M   'P 1'
#
loop_
_entity.id
_entity.type
_entity.pdbx_description
1 polymer ?
#
loop_
_entity_poly.entity_id
_entity_poly.type
_entity_poly.pdbx_seq_one_letter_code
_entity_poly.pdbx_strand_id
1 'polypeptide(L)'
;MKIFRPILSLILVFATTILVSCSGSTVSAPPTYTPDKLQKIATYRIPLDVARQRMSELGQYIDKEDWTNADNFLHGPLGLIRRDLTYLSKALLPDEQEPALNAAKDIFKHFENIDVAVDQNNYSVAIDQYKKVVSDLDAYSSLIPQTQKPVDRADQAMKSAKNVFKGVQEEVEQTVDRIEDIIPDFDENA
;
A
#
# COMPACT_ATOMS: atom_id res chain seq x y z
N MET A 1 15.42 -65.63 9.05
CA MET A 1 15.38 -64.35 9.79
C MET A 1 16.09 -63.19 9.03
N LYS A 2 15.85 -63.00 7.73
CA LYS A 2 16.46 -61.90 6.93
C LYS A 2 15.44 -60.90 6.37
N ILE A 3 14.15 -61.24 6.38
CA ILE A 3 13.05 -60.43 5.82
C ILE A 3 12.49 -59.42 6.84
N PHE A 4 12.75 -59.60 8.14
CA PHE A 4 12.30 -58.68 9.19
C PHE A 4 13.11 -57.37 9.26
N ARG A 5 14.35 -57.37 8.75
CA ARG A 5 15.21 -56.17 8.73
C ARG A 5 14.68 -55.06 7.82
N PRO A 6 14.30 -55.33 6.54
CA PRO A 6 13.75 -54.29 5.67
C PRO A 6 12.35 -53.82 6.12
N ILE A 7 11.53 -54.71 6.69
CA ILE A 7 10.19 -54.36 7.17
C ILE A 7 10.27 -53.44 8.39
N LEU A 8 11.16 -53.73 9.33
CA LEU A 8 11.37 -52.88 10.51
C LEU A 8 11.89 -51.49 10.11
N SER A 9 12.83 -51.41 9.16
CA SER A 9 13.31 -50.11 8.65
C SER A 9 12.21 -49.33 7.92
N LEU A 10 11.33 -49.99 7.16
CA LEU A 10 10.22 -49.32 6.47
C LEU A 10 9.22 -48.72 7.46
N ILE A 11 8.88 -49.46 8.53
CA ILE A 11 7.98 -48.99 9.59
C ILE A 11 8.59 -47.82 10.36
N LEU A 12 9.90 -47.85 10.62
CA LEU A 12 10.61 -46.75 11.31
C LEU A 12 10.65 -45.46 10.47
N VAL A 13 10.84 -45.59 9.14
CA VAL A 13 10.77 -44.45 8.21
C VAL A 13 9.34 -43.88 8.16
N PHE A 14 8.32 -44.73 8.10
CA PHE A 14 6.93 -44.25 8.15
C PHE A 14 6.54 -43.63 9.49
N ALA A 15 7.04 -44.15 10.61
CA ALA A 15 6.76 -43.58 11.93
C ALA A 15 7.40 -42.19 12.11
N THR A 16 8.63 -42.01 11.62
CA THR A 16 9.34 -40.72 11.72
C THR A 16 8.75 -39.63 10.83
N THR A 17 8.21 -39.97 9.65
CA THR A 17 7.52 -38.98 8.79
C THR A 17 6.19 -38.53 9.39
N ILE A 18 5.45 -39.42 10.06
CA ILE A 18 4.18 -39.06 10.72
C ILE A 18 4.42 -38.22 11.98
N LEU A 19 5.49 -38.49 12.74
CA LEU A 19 5.80 -37.76 13.98
C LEU A 19 6.30 -36.33 13.77
N VAL A 20 7.05 -36.06 12.70
CA VAL A 20 7.51 -34.68 12.37
C VAL A 20 6.37 -33.82 11.81
N SER A 21 5.35 -34.45 11.20
CA SER A 21 4.26 -33.74 10.53
C SER A 21 3.14 -33.24 11.45
N CYS A 22 3.22 -33.49 12.76
CA CYS A 22 2.19 -33.10 13.73
C CYS A 22 2.68 -32.08 14.78
N SER A 23 3.72 -31.29 14.47
CA SER A 23 3.99 -30.05 15.21
C SER A 23 3.00 -28.97 14.76
N GLY A 24 1.74 -29.14 15.17
CA GLY A 24 0.70 -28.13 14.99
C GLY A 24 1.19 -26.81 15.57
N SER A 25 1.29 -25.80 14.71
CA SER A 25 1.77 -24.46 15.01
C SER A 25 1.11 -23.96 16.30
N THR A 26 1.92 -23.59 17.28
CA THR A 26 1.46 -22.80 18.42
C THR A 26 0.66 -21.62 17.89
N VAL A 27 -0.54 -21.40 18.40
CA VAL A 27 -1.42 -20.29 18.01
C VAL A 27 -0.59 -19.01 18.05
N SER A 28 -0.22 -18.50 16.87
CA SER A 28 0.49 -17.24 16.75
C SER A 28 -0.40 -16.14 17.32
N ALA A 29 0.20 -15.15 17.99
CA ALA A 29 -0.52 -13.96 18.39
C ALA A 29 -1.32 -13.39 17.20
N PRO A 30 -2.51 -12.78 17.44
CA PRO A 30 -3.30 -12.19 16.39
C PRO A 30 -2.45 -11.28 15.50
N PRO A 31 -2.59 -11.37 14.16
CA PRO A 31 -1.76 -10.59 13.26
C PRO A 31 -2.02 -9.11 13.53
N THR A 32 -0.94 -8.33 13.62
CA THR A 32 -1.01 -6.87 13.75
C THR A 32 -0.28 -6.21 12.58
N TYR A 33 -0.55 -4.93 12.37
CA TYR A 33 0.09 -4.16 11.31
C TYR A 33 1.56 -3.89 11.63
N THR A 34 2.46 -4.50 10.85
CA THR A 34 3.88 -4.15 10.86
C THR A 34 4.14 -2.85 10.08
N PRO A 35 5.24 -2.13 10.34
CA PRO A 35 5.61 -0.94 9.58
C PRO A 35 5.70 -1.18 8.07
N ASP A 36 6.26 -2.32 7.65
CA ASP A 36 6.37 -2.68 6.22
C ASP A 36 5.00 -2.90 5.58
N LYS A 37 4.07 -3.50 6.32
CA LYS A 37 2.71 -3.73 5.86
C LYS A 37 1.93 -2.42 5.72
N LEU A 38 2.08 -1.51 6.69
CA LEU A 38 1.51 -0.16 6.61
C LEU A 38 2.09 0.62 5.43
N GLN A 39 3.38 0.49 5.16
CA GLN A 39 4.00 1.14 4.00
C GLN A 39 3.43 0.57 2.68
N LYS A 40 3.22 -0.74 2.59
CA LYS A 40 2.58 -1.36 1.42
C LYS A 40 1.15 -0.87 1.22
N ILE A 41 0.38 -0.76 2.30
CA ILE A 41 -0.98 -0.19 2.27
C ILE A 41 -0.95 1.26 1.81
N ALA A 42 -0.05 2.08 2.35
CA ALA A 42 0.08 3.48 1.96
C ALA A 42 0.34 3.62 0.44
N THR A 43 1.21 2.77 -0.13
CA THR A 43 1.46 2.76 -1.58
C THR A 43 0.21 2.37 -2.38
N TYR A 44 -0.50 1.31 -1.99
CA TYR A 44 -1.70 0.87 -2.71
C TYR A 44 -2.94 1.74 -2.47
N ARG A 45 -2.90 2.61 -1.46
CA ARG A 45 -3.96 3.59 -1.21
C ARG A 45 -3.93 4.77 -2.18
N ILE A 46 -2.77 5.09 -2.77
CA ILE A 46 -2.61 6.24 -3.66
C ILE A 46 -3.64 6.22 -4.83
N PRO A 47 -3.82 5.11 -5.58
CA PRO A 47 -4.82 5.06 -6.65
C PRO A 47 -6.26 5.23 -6.15
N LEU A 48 -6.61 4.73 -4.95
CA LEU A 48 -7.92 4.95 -4.35
C LEU A 48 -8.17 6.43 -4.08
N ASP A 49 -7.21 7.11 -3.46
CA ASP A 49 -7.34 8.53 -3.12
C ASP A 49 -7.42 9.40 -4.38
N VAL A 50 -6.63 9.09 -5.42
CA VAL A 50 -6.71 9.74 -6.74
C VAL A 50 -8.07 9.51 -7.40
N ALA A 51 -8.57 8.28 -7.41
CA ALA A 51 -9.89 7.96 -7.96
C ALA A 51 -10.98 8.77 -7.26
N ARG A 52 -10.99 8.78 -5.91
CA ARG A 52 -11.95 9.55 -5.10
C ARG A 52 -11.90 11.05 -5.40
N GLN A 53 -10.70 11.62 -5.51
CA GLN A 53 -10.53 13.05 -5.84
C GLN A 53 -11.11 13.39 -7.22
N ARG A 54 -10.95 12.50 -8.19
CA ARG A 54 -11.32 12.74 -9.59
C ARG A 54 -12.73 12.27 -9.95
N MET A 55 -13.48 11.63 -9.04
CA MET A 55 -14.88 11.25 -9.29
C MET A 55 -15.74 12.44 -9.71
N SER A 56 -15.45 13.64 -9.21
CA SER A 56 -16.15 14.86 -9.64
C SER A 56 -16.03 15.17 -11.14
N GLU A 57 -14.93 14.77 -11.80
CA GLU A 57 -14.77 14.89 -13.26
C GLU A 57 -15.76 13.97 -13.98
N LEU A 58 -15.86 12.70 -13.56
CA LEU A 58 -16.83 11.75 -14.12
C LEU A 58 -18.27 12.25 -13.92
N GLY A 59 -18.59 12.76 -12.73
CA GLY A 59 -19.88 13.37 -12.45
C GLY A 59 -20.20 14.53 -13.41
N GLN A 60 -19.23 15.40 -13.68
CA GLN A 60 -19.42 16.51 -14.63
C GLN A 60 -19.64 16.03 -16.07
N TYR A 61 -18.98 14.97 -16.51
CA TYR A 61 -19.21 14.40 -17.85
C TYR A 61 -20.62 13.81 -17.96
N ILE A 62 -21.05 13.03 -16.95
CA ILE A 62 -22.41 12.47 -16.89
C ILE A 62 -23.47 13.58 -16.84
N ASP A 63 -23.28 14.61 -16.01
CA ASP A 63 -24.21 15.75 -15.88
C ASP A 63 -24.37 16.56 -17.18
N LYS A 64 -23.34 16.59 -18.03
CA LYS A 64 -23.37 17.25 -19.33
C LYS A 64 -23.76 16.33 -20.48
N GLU A 65 -24.06 15.06 -20.19
CA GLU A 65 -24.27 14.02 -21.20
C GLU A 65 -23.09 13.92 -22.19
N ASP A 66 -21.87 14.18 -21.71
CA ASP A 66 -20.63 14.08 -22.46
C ASP A 66 -20.13 12.63 -22.42
N TRP A 67 -20.85 11.76 -23.15
CA TRP A 67 -20.65 10.31 -23.13
C TRP A 67 -19.25 9.90 -23.56
N THR A 68 -18.65 10.61 -24.53
CA THR A 68 -17.29 10.34 -24.99
C THR A 68 -16.25 10.59 -23.90
N ASN A 69 -16.36 11.70 -23.14
CA ASN A 69 -15.43 11.93 -22.05
C ASN A 69 -15.72 11.05 -20.84
N ALA A 70 -16.99 10.69 -20.58
CA ALA A 70 -17.33 9.73 -19.54
C ALA A 70 -16.70 8.35 -19.82
N ASP A 71 -16.85 7.83 -21.05
CA ASP A 71 -16.24 6.58 -21.51
C ASP A 71 -14.71 6.61 -21.41
N ASN A 72 -14.07 7.64 -21.98
CA ASN A 72 -12.62 7.82 -21.89
C ASN A 72 -12.13 7.88 -20.44
N PHE A 73 -12.93 8.46 -19.53
CA PHE A 73 -12.57 8.56 -18.12
C PHE A 73 -12.62 7.20 -17.42
N LEU A 74 -13.64 6.38 -17.71
CA LEU A 74 -13.81 5.04 -17.15
C LEU A 74 -12.68 4.10 -17.57
N HIS A 75 -12.29 4.11 -18.84
CA HIS A 75 -11.25 3.22 -19.37
C HIS A 75 -9.83 3.77 -19.23
N GLY A 76 -9.66 5.08 -19.03
CA GLY A 76 -8.37 5.73 -18.83
C GLY A 76 -8.03 5.89 -17.34
N PRO A 77 -8.31 7.06 -16.74
CA PRO A 77 -8.13 7.35 -15.31
C PRO A 77 -8.57 6.25 -14.34
N LEU A 78 -9.71 5.60 -14.60
CA LEU A 78 -10.25 4.56 -13.73
C LEU A 78 -10.01 3.14 -14.23
N GLY A 79 -9.37 2.94 -15.38
CA GLY A 79 -9.27 1.63 -16.04
C GLY A 79 -8.50 0.58 -15.22
N LEU A 80 -7.70 1.00 -14.25
CA LEU A 80 -6.92 0.11 -13.37
C LEU A 80 -7.52 -0.05 -11.97
N ILE A 81 -8.64 0.61 -11.66
CA ILE A 81 -9.18 0.69 -10.30
C ILE A 81 -9.52 -0.70 -9.74
N ARG A 82 -10.04 -1.62 -10.56
CA ARG A 82 -10.33 -3.01 -10.15
C ARG A 82 -9.09 -3.71 -9.61
N ARG A 83 -7.97 -3.61 -10.34
CA ARG A 83 -6.69 -4.20 -9.93
C ARG A 83 -6.19 -3.55 -8.65
N ASP A 84 -6.23 -2.22 -8.60
CA ASP A 84 -5.63 -1.46 -7.52
C ASP A 84 -6.37 -1.69 -6.19
N LEU A 85 -7.71 -1.68 -6.19
CA LEU A 85 -8.51 -2.03 -5.01
C LEU A 85 -8.34 -3.50 -4.60
N THR A 86 -8.13 -4.41 -5.56
CA THR A 86 -7.81 -5.81 -5.24
C THR A 86 -6.47 -5.92 -4.52
N TYR A 87 -5.44 -5.21 -4.97
CA TYR A 87 -4.12 -5.22 -4.34
C TYR A 87 -4.12 -4.56 -2.97
N LEU A 88 -4.84 -3.45 -2.82
CA LEU A 88 -5.04 -2.79 -1.54
C LEU A 88 -5.73 -3.72 -0.53
N SER A 89 -6.84 -4.36 -0.92
CA SER A 89 -7.57 -5.30 -0.06
C SER A 89 -6.70 -6.48 0.39
N LYS A 90 -5.88 -7.02 -0.52
CA LYS A 90 -4.95 -8.13 -0.21
C LYS A 90 -3.76 -7.71 0.65
N ALA A 91 -3.53 -6.41 0.83
CA ALA A 91 -2.49 -5.90 1.72
C ALA A 91 -2.97 -5.80 3.18
N LEU A 92 -4.25 -5.99 3.48
CA LEU A 92 -4.83 -5.92 4.83
C LEU A 92 -4.52 -7.17 5.68
N LEU A 93 -4.90 -7.15 6.96
CA LEU A 93 -4.86 -8.35 7.82
C LEU A 93 -5.78 -9.45 7.27
N PRO A 94 -5.45 -10.74 7.46
CA PRO A 94 -6.18 -11.84 6.83
C PRO A 94 -7.70 -11.80 7.04
N ASP A 95 -8.14 -11.39 8.22
CA ASP A 95 -9.53 -11.22 8.63
C ASP A 95 -10.22 -10.00 8.03
N GLU A 96 -9.46 -8.99 7.60
CA GLU A 96 -9.96 -7.77 6.98
C GLU A 96 -10.02 -7.86 5.43
N GLN A 97 -9.36 -8.86 4.83
CA GLN A 97 -9.27 -8.98 3.36
C GLN A 97 -10.62 -9.26 2.71
N GLU A 98 -11.38 -10.22 3.25
CA GLU A 98 -12.64 -10.64 2.64
C GLU A 98 -13.69 -9.50 2.63
N PRO A 99 -13.94 -8.79 3.75
CA PRO A 99 -14.81 -7.62 3.75
C PRO A 99 -14.38 -6.55 2.72
N ALA A 100 -13.08 -6.23 2.66
CA ALA A 100 -12.57 -5.25 1.70
C ALA A 100 -12.71 -5.74 0.25
N LEU A 101 -12.39 -7.01 -0.04
CA LEU A 101 -12.54 -7.58 -1.38
C LEU A 101 -14.00 -7.58 -1.83
N ASN A 102 -14.96 -7.79 -0.93
CA ASN A 102 -16.38 -7.73 -1.28
C ASN A 102 -16.82 -6.30 -1.59
N ALA A 103 -16.44 -5.33 -0.75
CA ALA A 103 -16.70 -3.92 -1.06
C ALA A 103 -16.05 -3.46 -2.39
N ALA A 104 -14.84 -3.92 -2.69
CA ALA A 104 -14.19 -3.65 -3.98
C ALA A 104 -14.93 -4.24 -5.19
N LYS A 105 -15.57 -5.42 -5.03
CA LYS A 105 -16.40 -6.01 -6.08
C LYS A 105 -17.67 -5.20 -6.33
N ASP A 106 -18.29 -4.69 -5.27
CA ASP A 106 -19.49 -3.87 -5.39
C ASP A 106 -19.19 -2.53 -6.10
N ILE A 107 -18.08 -1.87 -5.73
CA ILE A 107 -17.56 -0.70 -6.44
C ILE A 107 -17.40 -0.99 -7.94
N PHE A 108 -16.75 -2.11 -8.27
CA PHE A 108 -16.52 -2.47 -9.67
C PHE A 108 -17.83 -2.72 -10.43
N LYS A 109 -18.79 -3.41 -9.80
CA LYS A 109 -20.12 -3.62 -10.39
C LYS A 109 -20.82 -2.29 -10.70
N HIS A 110 -20.68 -1.30 -9.83
CA HIS A 110 -21.22 0.03 -10.10
C HIS A 110 -20.50 0.73 -11.26
N PHE A 111 -19.17 0.61 -11.36
CA PHE A 111 -18.45 1.10 -12.54
C PHE A 111 -18.88 0.42 -13.84
N GLU A 112 -19.05 -0.91 -13.85
CA GLU A 112 -19.58 -1.64 -15.03
C GLU A 112 -20.98 -1.15 -15.42
N ASN A 113 -21.85 -0.88 -14.44
CA ASN A 113 -23.18 -0.36 -14.74
C ASN A 113 -23.15 1.10 -15.24
N ILE A 114 -22.19 1.92 -14.79
CA ILE A 114 -21.97 3.26 -15.36
C ILE A 114 -21.50 3.12 -16.80
N ASP A 115 -20.53 2.25 -17.07
CA ASP A 115 -19.98 1.98 -18.42
C ASP A 115 -21.09 1.59 -19.40
N VAL A 116 -21.91 0.59 -19.03
CA VAL A 116 -23.08 0.18 -19.83
C VAL A 116 -24.08 1.32 -20.02
N ALA A 117 -24.30 2.16 -19.01
CA ALA A 117 -25.22 3.29 -19.11
C ALA A 117 -24.66 4.41 -20.00
N VAL A 118 -23.35 4.66 -19.95
CA VAL A 118 -22.65 5.61 -20.82
C VAL A 118 -22.72 5.15 -22.27
N ASP A 119 -22.46 3.87 -22.55
CA ASP A 119 -22.60 3.26 -23.89
C ASP A 119 -24.02 3.41 -24.46
N GLN A 120 -25.02 3.37 -23.58
CA GLN A 120 -26.44 3.47 -23.93
C GLN A 120 -26.97 4.91 -23.89
N ASN A 121 -26.13 5.91 -23.58
CA ASN A 121 -26.52 7.30 -23.34
C ASN A 121 -27.66 7.44 -22.31
N ASN A 122 -27.68 6.59 -21.29
CA ASN A 122 -28.74 6.50 -20.30
C ASN A 122 -28.37 7.31 -19.04
N TYR A 123 -28.66 8.62 -19.09
CA TYR A 123 -28.39 9.54 -17.98
C TYR A 123 -28.93 9.05 -16.63
N SER A 124 -30.18 8.60 -16.59
CA SER A 124 -30.86 8.20 -15.36
C SER A 124 -30.12 7.07 -14.64
N VAL A 125 -29.66 6.05 -15.39
CA VAL A 125 -28.90 4.95 -14.82
C VAL A 125 -27.47 5.39 -14.49
N ALA A 126 -26.81 6.15 -15.37
CA ALA A 126 -25.45 6.62 -15.16
C ALA A 126 -25.33 7.44 -13.86
N ILE A 127 -26.23 8.39 -13.63
CA ILE A 127 -26.19 9.26 -12.43
C ILE A 127 -26.55 8.53 -11.14
N ASP A 128 -27.45 7.53 -11.18
CA ASP A 128 -27.77 6.67 -10.04
C ASP A 128 -26.57 5.80 -9.64
N GLN A 129 -25.92 5.15 -10.62
CA GLN A 129 -24.76 4.31 -10.37
C GLN A 129 -23.53 5.14 -9.95
N TYR A 130 -23.36 6.34 -10.50
CA TYR A 130 -22.34 7.30 -10.06
C TYR A 130 -22.48 7.63 -8.56
N LYS A 131 -23.69 7.92 -8.07
CA LYS A 131 -23.91 8.21 -6.64
C LYS A 131 -23.55 7.02 -5.75
N LYS A 132 -23.88 5.81 -6.21
CA LYS A 132 -23.54 4.56 -5.50
C LYS A 132 -22.04 4.36 -5.42
N VAL A 133 -21.33 4.45 -6.54
CA VAL A 133 -19.88 4.22 -6.54
C VAL A 133 -19.13 5.28 -5.71
N VAL A 134 -19.57 6.54 -5.69
CA VAL A 134 -19.01 7.57 -4.80
C VAL A 134 -19.17 7.16 -3.34
N SER A 135 -20.38 6.75 -2.94
CA SER A 135 -20.65 6.27 -1.57
C SER A 135 -19.83 5.03 -1.22
N ASP A 136 -19.71 4.08 -2.14
CA ASP A 136 -18.99 2.84 -1.90
C ASP A 136 -17.48 3.05 -1.80
N LEU A 137 -16.92 3.98 -2.58
CA LEU A 137 -15.51 4.37 -2.46
C LEU A 137 -15.20 5.00 -1.10
N ASP A 138 -16.11 5.79 -0.54
CA ASP A 138 -15.97 6.37 0.80
C ASP A 138 -16.09 5.31 1.90
N ALA A 139 -17.05 4.38 1.77
CA ALA A 139 -17.21 3.25 2.66
C ALA A 139 -15.98 2.34 2.63
N TYR A 140 -15.49 1.99 1.43
CA TYR A 140 -14.28 1.20 1.24
C TYR A 140 -13.06 1.90 1.85
N SER A 141 -12.89 3.20 1.63
CA SER A 141 -11.79 3.97 2.24
C SER A 141 -11.80 3.94 3.76
N SER A 142 -12.96 3.73 4.39
CA SER A 142 -13.11 3.63 5.84
C SER A 142 -12.70 2.26 6.39
N LEU A 143 -12.69 1.22 5.55
CA LEU A 143 -12.15 -0.11 5.86
C LEU A 143 -10.62 -0.14 5.83
N ILE A 144 -10.00 0.80 5.12
CA ILE A 144 -8.55 0.86 4.99
C ILE A 144 -7.97 1.60 6.20
N PRO A 145 -7.05 0.97 6.97
CA PRO A 145 -6.45 1.61 8.12
C PRO A 145 -5.84 2.95 7.72
N GLN A 146 -6.03 3.95 8.57
CA GLN A 146 -5.41 5.25 8.40
C GLN A 146 -3.90 5.09 8.58
N THR A 147 -3.22 4.80 7.49
CA THR A 147 -1.78 5.02 7.41
C THR A 147 -1.59 6.52 7.52
N GLN A 148 -0.86 6.99 8.53
CA GLN A 148 -0.28 8.33 8.44
C GLN A 148 0.34 8.42 7.04
N LYS A 149 0.06 9.50 6.30
CA LYS A 149 0.84 9.84 5.09
C LYS A 149 2.26 9.46 5.38
N PRO A 150 2.94 8.63 4.54
CA PRO A 150 4.18 7.96 4.90
C PRO A 150 5.02 8.96 5.67
N VAL A 151 5.12 8.75 7.00
CA VAL A 151 5.65 9.74 7.95
C VAL A 151 6.89 10.25 7.32
N ASP A 152 6.84 11.50 6.85
CA ASP A 152 7.89 12.41 6.42
C ASP A 152 9.27 11.76 6.53
N ARG A 153 9.53 10.63 5.84
CA ARG A 153 10.79 9.89 6.02
C ARG A 153 11.83 10.64 5.23
N ALA A 154 11.40 11.29 4.15
CA ALA A 154 12.13 12.35 3.51
C ALA A 154 12.45 13.45 4.52
N ASP A 155 11.49 14.01 5.25
CA ASP A 155 11.78 15.13 6.16
C ASP A 155 12.48 14.72 7.46
N GLN A 156 12.29 13.50 7.95
CA GLN A 156 13.00 12.90 9.06
C GLN A 156 14.41 12.51 8.63
N ALA A 157 14.60 11.98 7.41
CA ALA A 157 15.92 11.75 6.84
C ALA A 157 16.62 13.07 6.52
N MET A 158 15.92 14.09 6.04
CA MET A 158 16.46 15.44 5.81
C MET A 158 16.79 16.12 7.13
N LYS A 159 15.94 15.98 8.16
CA LYS A 159 16.21 16.49 9.50
C LYS A 159 17.40 15.77 10.15
N SER A 160 17.46 14.45 10.01
CA SER A 160 18.60 13.64 10.45
C SER A 160 19.88 14.03 9.71
N ALA A 161 19.83 14.13 8.38
CA ALA A 161 20.95 14.57 7.56
C ALA A 161 21.40 15.99 7.92
N LYS A 162 20.47 16.93 8.11
CA LYS A 162 20.76 18.31 8.54
C LYS A 162 21.45 18.35 9.90
N ASN A 163 21.03 17.50 10.84
CA ASN A 163 21.68 17.40 12.15
C ASN A 163 23.09 16.81 12.03
N VAL A 164 23.30 15.82 11.16
CA VAL A 164 24.63 15.24 10.88
C VAL A 164 25.55 16.29 10.26
N PHE A 165 25.09 17.01 9.23
CA PHE A 165 25.88 18.07 8.59
C PHE A 165 26.26 19.18 9.58
N LYS A 166 25.34 19.56 10.47
CA LYS A 166 25.63 20.56 11.51
C LYS A 166 26.71 20.08 12.49
N GLY A 167 26.62 18.83 12.95
CA GLY A 167 27.63 18.25 13.84
C GLY A 167 29.01 18.17 13.20
N VAL A 168 29.07 17.80 11.91
CA VAL A 168 30.34 17.79 11.15
C VAL A 168 30.91 19.19 10.99
N GLN A 169 30.08 20.21 10.71
CA GLN A 169 30.55 21.59 10.60
C GLN A 169 31.10 22.11 11.93
N GLU A 170 30.40 21.86 13.04
CA GLU A 170 30.85 22.24 14.39
C GLU A 170 32.17 21.54 14.76
N GLU A 171 32.37 20.28 14.35
CA GLU A 171 33.63 19.55 14.56
C GLU A 171 34.79 20.10 13.71
N VAL A 172 34.52 20.49 12.47
CA VAL A 172 35.51 21.10 11.57
C VAL A 172 35.96 22.46 12.10
N GLU A 173 35.03 23.32 12.52
CA GLU A 173 35.35 24.64 13.10
C GLU A 173 36.24 24.48 14.35
N GLN A 174 35.89 23.57 15.27
CA GLN A 174 36.71 23.28 16.45
C GLN A 174 38.10 22.69 16.14
N THR A 175 38.26 22.08 14.97
CA THR A 175 39.54 21.53 14.53
C THR A 175 40.40 22.61 13.90
N VAL A 176 39.80 23.52 13.12
CA VAL A 176 40.47 24.68 12.54
C VAL A 176 40.95 25.63 13.64
N ASP A 177 40.10 25.96 14.61
CA ASP A 177 40.48 26.81 15.76
C ASP A 177 41.67 26.20 16.52
N ARG A 178 41.67 24.88 16.73
CA ARG A 178 42.78 24.18 17.37
C ARG A 178 44.07 24.20 16.55
N ILE A 179 43.98 24.18 15.22
CA ILE A 179 45.15 24.26 14.35
C ILE A 179 45.71 25.69 14.36
N GLU A 180 44.86 26.71 14.33
CA GLU A 180 45.26 28.12 14.47
C GLU A 180 45.94 28.40 15.81
N ASP A 181 45.43 27.83 16.92
CA ASP A 181 46.06 27.94 18.24
C ASP A 181 47.43 27.24 18.32
N ILE A 182 47.70 26.24 17.47
CA ILE A 182 48.96 25.48 17.44
C ILE A 182 50.01 26.13 16.52
N ILE A 183 49.58 26.98 15.58
CA ILE A 183 50.46 27.69 14.65
C ILE A 183 50.40 29.20 14.96
N PRO A 184 51.20 29.72 15.91
CA PRO A 184 51.34 31.16 16.03
C PRO A 184 52.18 31.67 14.86
N ASP A 185 51.58 32.53 14.02
CA ASP A 185 52.21 33.35 12.97
C ASP A 185 53.38 32.68 12.22
N PHE A 186 53.08 32.02 11.09
CA PHE A 186 54.07 32.00 9.99
C PHE A 186 54.05 33.39 9.34
N ASP A 187 54.83 34.29 9.92
CA ASP A 187 55.21 35.58 9.36
C ASP A 187 55.71 35.38 7.91
N GLU A 188 54.99 35.95 6.93
CA GLU A 188 55.41 36.07 5.53
C GLU A 188 56.62 37.01 5.44
N ASN A 189 57.81 36.54 5.82
CA ASN A 189 59.07 37.23 5.54
C ASN A 189 60.24 36.24 5.40
N ALA A 190 60.40 35.67 4.20
CA ALA A 190 61.67 35.19 3.66
C ALA A 190 61.65 35.17 2.12
#